data_AF-M1PUG8-F1
#
_entry.id   AF-M1PUG8-F1
#
_cell.length_a   1.000
_cell.length_b   1.000
_cell.length_c   1.000
_cell.angle_alpha   90.00
_cell.angle_beta   90.00
_cell.angle_gamma   90.00
#
_symmetry.space_group_name_H-M   'P 1'
#
loop_
_entity.id
_entity.type
_entity.pdbx_description
1 polymer ?
#
loop_
_entity_poly.entity_id
_entity_poly.type
_entity_poly.pdbx_seq_one_letter_code
_entity_poly.pdbx_strand_id
1 'polypeptide(L)'
;MIVVADNGLTLEGNDFKMGEVEYEMVELLRRLNINRPVALTLACLSYLRENDWVDMREEKKNHGKGRPVKLYRLTVQMETIINTIEESVIAESKTILQNIERLKHLS
;
A
#
# COMPACT_ATOMS: atom_id res chain seq x y z
N MET A 1 -1.40 40.80 -0.63
CA MET A 1 -0.64 40.24 0.50
C MET A 1 -1.39 38.99 0.94
N ILE A 2 -1.08 37.84 0.33
CA ILE A 2 -1.62 36.55 0.76
C ILE A 2 -0.50 35.94 1.60
N VAL A 3 -0.74 35.85 2.90
CA VAL A 3 0.14 35.15 3.82
C VAL A 3 -0.07 33.67 3.52
N VAL A 4 0.79 33.13 2.67
CA VAL A 4 0.92 31.68 2.53
C VAL A 4 1.60 31.23 3.81
N ALA A 5 0.84 30.59 4.69
CA ALA A 5 1.42 29.90 5.83
C ALA A 5 2.40 28.86 5.27
N ASP A 6 3.67 28.99 5.64
CA ASP A 6 4.70 28.00 5.42
C ASP A 6 4.27 26.72 6.13
N ASN A 7 3.50 25.88 5.43
CA ASN A 7 3.31 24.49 5.81
C ASN A 7 4.65 23.80 5.61
N GLY A 8 5.50 23.89 6.64
CA GLY A 8 6.70 23.09 6.80
C GLY A 8 6.34 21.61 6.88
N LEU A 9 5.99 21.02 5.73
CA LEU A 9 6.16 19.61 5.49
C LEU A 9 7.65 19.44 5.21
N THR A 10 8.42 19.32 6.29
CA THR A 10 9.73 18.71 6.21
C THR A 10 9.55 17.39 5.46
N LEU A 11 10.22 17.24 4.31
CA LEU A 11 10.48 15.94 3.69
C LEU A 11 11.38 15.15 4.65
N GLU A 12 10.83 14.73 5.79
CA GLU A 12 11.33 13.53 6.45
C GLU A 12 11.11 12.41 5.45
N GLY A 13 12.19 11.71 5.09
CA GLY A 13 12.26 10.84 3.91
C GLY A 13 11.03 9.96 3.77
N ASN A 14 10.65 9.66 2.51
CA ASN A 14 9.53 8.80 2.13
C ASN A 14 9.56 7.43 2.84
N ASP A 15 9.23 7.40 4.14
CA ASP A 15 8.88 6.23 4.89
C ASP A 15 7.48 5.90 4.42
N PHE A 16 7.41 5.08 3.38
CA PHE A 16 6.19 4.45 2.93
C PHE A 16 5.54 3.78 4.16
N LYS A 17 4.52 4.42 4.73
CA LYS A 17 3.81 3.91 5.91
C LYS A 17 2.81 2.86 5.44
N MET A 18 3.22 1.60 5.55
CA MET A 18 2.31 0.45 5.48
C MET A 18 1.41 0.41 6.71
N GLY A 19 0.23 -0.18 6.57
CA GLY A 19 -0.55 -0.60 7.73
C GLY A 19 0.20 -1.63 8.58
N GLU A 20 -0.29 -1.86 9.80
CA GLU A 20 0.37 -2.76 10.76
C GLU A 20 0.50 -4.18 10.20
N VAL A 21 -0.52 -4.66 9.47
CA VAL A 21 -0.56 -6.00 8.88
C VAL A 21 0.49 -6.16 7.79
N GLU A 22 0.60 -5.19 6.90
CA GLU A 22 1.56 -5.25 5.80
C GLU A 22 3.00 -5.09 6.32
N TYR A 23 3.21 -4.28 7.36
CA TYR A 23 4.51 -4.18 8.04
C TYR A 23 4.92 -5.51 8.69
N GLU A 24 3.99 -6.19 9.37
CA GLU A 24 4.24 -7.51 9.93
C GLU A 24 4.60 -8.53 8.85
N MET A 25 3.86 -8.56 7.73
CA MET A 25 4.19 -9.42 6.60
C MET A 25 5.62 -9.17 6.07
N VAL A 26 6.01 -7.91 5.91
CA VAL A 26 7.37 -7.54 5.45
C VAL A 26 8.44 -8.04 6.42
N GLU A 27 8.21 -7.91 7.73
CA GLU A 27 9.17 -8.34 8.75
C GLU A 27 9.28 -9.87 8.83
N LEU A 28 8.16 -10.59 8.68
CA LEU A 28 8.17 -12.05 8.59
C LEU A 28 8.97 -12.53 7.37
N LEU A 29 8.78 -11.91 6.20
CA LEU A 29 9.55 -12.24 5.00
C LEU A 29 11.05 -11.96 5.18
N ARG A 30 11.40 -10.86 5.86
CA ARG A 30 12.79 -10.56 6.21
C ARG A 30 13.42 -11.63 7.12
N ARG A 31 12.68 -12.16 8.08
CA ARG A 31 13.13 -13.28 8.93
C ARG A 31 13.34 -14.57 8.15
N LEU A 32 12.62 -14.74 7.03
CA LEU A 32 12.85 -15.81 6.04
C LEU A 32 14.02 -15.50 5.07
N ASN A 33 14.86 -14.53 5.41
CA ASN A 33 16.03 -14.11 4.65
C ASN A 33 15.69 -13.54 3.25
N ILE A 34 14.47 -13.02 3.08
CA ILE A 34 14.08 -12.27 1.88
C ILE A 34 14.54 -10.82 2.06
N ASN A 35 15.16 -10.24 1.03
CA ASN A 35 15.66 -8.87 1.13
C ASN A 35 14.48 -7.88 1.29
N ARG A 36 14.74 -6.72 1.93
CA ARG A 36 13.70 -5.72 2.21
C ARG A 36 12.96 -5.25 0.94
N PRO A 37 13.64 -4.90 -0.18
CA PRO A 37 12.94 -4.52 -1.41
C PRO A 37 11.96 -5.57 -1.95
N VAL A 38 12.35 -6.85 -1.92
CA VAL A 38 11.54 -7.97 -2.39
C VAL A 38 10.39 -8.22 -1.43
N ALA A 39 10.63 -8.15 -0.12
CA ALA A 39 9.57 -8.27 0.87
C ALA A 39 8.49 -7.19 0.71
N LEU A 40 8.90 -5.92 0.53
CA LEU A 40 8.00 -4.81 0.24
C LEU A 40 7.22 -5.05 -1.06
N THR A 41 7.92 -5.47 -2.12
CA THR A 41 7.29 -5.76 -3.42
C THR A 41 6.24 -6.87 -3.29
N LEU A 42 6.55 -7.94 -2.55
CA LEU A 42 5.62 -9.05 -2.32
C LEU A 42 4.40 -8.61 -1.52
N ALA A 43 4.59 -7.84 -0.44
CA ALA A 43 3.49 -7.31 0.35
C ALA A 43 2.57 -6.39 -0.48
N CYS A 44 3.14 -5.47 -1.26
CA CYS A 44 2.37 -4.62 -2.17
C CYS A 44 1.61 -5.44 -3.22
N LEU A 45 2.25 -6.41 -3.87
CA LEU A 45 1.60 -7.24 -4.89
C LEU A 45 0.50 -8.14 -4.31
N SER A 46 0.65 -8.61 -3.07
CA SER A 46 -0.40 -9.33 -2.36
C SER A 46 -1.64 -8.45 -2.16
N TYR A 47 -1.46 -7.23 -1.65
CA TYR A 47 -2.55 -6.26 -1.48
C TYR A 47 -3.27 -5.97 -2.81
N LEU A 48 -2.52 -5.71 -3.89
CA LEU A 48 -3.12 -5.45 -5.20
C LEU A 48 -3.89 -6.67 -5.75
N ARG A 49 -3.46 -7.89 -5.41
CA ARG A 49 -4.12 -9.13 -5.83
C ARG A 49 -5.37 -9.42 -5.00
N GLU A 50 -5.34 -9.15 -3.70
CA GLU A 50 -6.50 -9.30 -2.81
C GLU A 50 -7.65 -8.36 -3.19
N ASN A 51 -7.32 -7.21 -3.80
CA ASN A 51 -8.30 -6.27 -4.34
C ASN A 51 -8.67 -6.53 -5.81
N ASP A 52 -8.22 -7.65 -6.40
CA ASP A 52 -8.42 -8.00 -7.82
C ASP A 52 -7.94 -6.93 -8.82
N TRP A 53 -7.01 -6.05 -8.43
CA TRP A 53 -6.47 -4.97 -9.27
C TRP A 53 -5.32 -5.42 -10.17
N VAL A 54 -4.73 -6.56 -9.86
CA VAL A 54 -3.63 -7.18 -10.61
C VAL A 54 -3.93 -8.65 -10.87
N ASP A 55 -3.77 -9.06 -12.13
CA ASP A 55 -3.72 -10.46 -12.52
C ASP A 55 -2.27 -10.96 -12.52
N MET A 56 -2.07 -12.24 -12.19
CA MET A 56 -0.76 -12.89 -12.10
C MET A 56 -0.75 -14.19 -12.90
N ARG A 57 0.22 -14.30 -13.81
CA ARG A 57 0.47 -15.53 -14.57
C ARG A 57 1.93 -15.97 -14.45
N GLU A 58 2.16 -17.28 -14.49
CA GLU A 58 3.49 -17.86 -14.53
C GLU A 58 3.85 -18.29 -15.95
N GLU A 59 4.99 -17.81 -16.44
CA GLU A 59 5.52 -18.21 -17.75
C GLU A 59 6.97 -18.70 -17.62
N LYS A 60 7.31 -19.69 -18.46
CA LYS A 60 8.70 -20.14 -18.63
C LYS A 60 9.24 -19.54 -19.92
N LYS A 61 10.17 -18.58 -19.81
CA LYS A 61 10.70 -17.80 -20.94
C LYS A 61 11.28 -18.64 -22.09
N ASN A 62 11.83 -19.83 -21.82
CA ASN A 62 12.48 -20.67 -22.84
C ASN A 62 11.62 -21.88 -23.22
N HIS A 63 10.51 -21.68 -23.97
CA HIS A 63 9.71 -22.77 -24.55
C HIS A 63 9.39 -23.89 -23.52
N GLY A 64 9.01 -23.51 -22.29
CA GLY A 64 8.67 -24.45 -21.22
C GLY A 64 9.82 -24.91 -20.32
N LYS A 65 11.06 -24.41 -20.51
CA LYS A 65 12.23 -24.71 -19.67
C LYS A 65 12.72 -23.49 -18.88
N GLY A 66 13.33 -23.73 -17.72
CA GLY A 66 13.88 -22.70 -16.82
C GLY A 66 13.01 -22.40 -15.59
N ARG A 67 13.45 -21.42 -14.80
CA ARG A 67 12.71 -20.94 -13.63
C ARG A 67 11.46 -20.16 -14.09
N PRO A 68 10.25 -20.51 -13.62
CA PRO A 68 9.05 -19.74 -13.89
C PRO A 68 9.24 -18.28 -13.49
N VAL A 69 8.69 -17.37 -14.29
CA VAL A 69 8.66 -15.94 -14.00
C VAL A 69 7.20 -15.53 -13.82
N LYS A 70 6.91 -14.84 -12.71
CA LYS A 70 5.61 -14.23 -12.47
C LYS A 70 5.48 -12.94 -13.26
N LEU A 71 4.44 -12.85 -14.07
CA LEU A 71 4.07 -11.67 -14.84
C LEU A 71 2.79 -11.09 -14.24
N TYR A 72 2.81 -9.79 -13.98
CA TYR A 72 1.70 -9.07 -13.38
C TYR A 72 1.13 -8.09 -14.39
N ARG A 73 -0.20 -7.95 -14.41
CA ARG A 73 -0.90 -7.00 -15.27
C ARG A 73 -2.02 -6.33 -14.49
N LEU A 74 -2.13 -5.00 -14.60
CA LEU A 74 -3.30 -4.28 -14.08
C LEU A 74 -4.57 -4.72 -14.80
N THR A 75 -5.58 -5.09 -14.03
CA THR A 75 -6.93 -5.45 -14.50
C THR A 75 -7.83 -4.21 -14.56
N VAL A 76 -7.57 -3.23 -13.69
CA VAL A 76 -8.30 -1.97 -13.57
C VAL A 76 -7.43 -0.79 -13.99
N GLN A 77 -8.06 0.37 -14.22
CA GLN A 77 -7.34 1.60 -14.52
C GLN A 77 -6.66 2.15 -13.27
N MET A 78 -5.49 2.76 -13.44
CA MET A 78 -4.72 3.34 -12.34
C MET A 78 -5.54 4.35 -11.53
N GLU A 79 -6.32 5.19 -12.21
CA GLU A 79 -7.20 6.18 -11.60
C GLU A 79 -8.18 5.55 -10.59
N THR A 80 -8.76 4.40 -10.95
CA THR A 80 -9.69 3.66 -10.08
C THR A 80 -9.02 3.21 -8.80
N ILE A 81 -7.78 2.72 -8.89
CA ILE A 81 -6.99 2.27 -7.73
C ILE A 81 -6.74 3.45 -6.79
N ILE A 82 -6.28 4.57 -7.34
CA ILE A 82 -5.97 5.79 -6.57
C ILE A 82 -7.22 6.27 -5.83
N ASN A 83 -8.32 6.48 -6.56
CA ASN A 83 -9.56 6.98 -5.96
C ASN A 83 -10.10 6.04 -4.88
N THR A 84 -10.03 4.72 -5.08
CA THR A 84 -10.49 3.75 -4.07
C THR A 84 -9.67 3.84 -2.78
N ILE A 85 -8.34 3.98 -2.89
CA ILE A 85 -7.46 4.13 -1.72
C ILE A 85 -7.74 5.46 -1.01
N GLU A 86 -7.82 6.56 -1.76
CA GLU A 86 -8.08 7.90 -1.21
C GLU A 86 -9.41 7.95 -0.46
N GLU A 87 -10.48 7.42 -1.07
CA GLU A 87 -11.80 7.34 -0.45
C GLU A 87 -11.79 6.54 0.86
N SER A 88 -11.07 5.40 0.87
CA SER A 88 -10.91 4.57 2.07
C SER A 88 -10.22 5.34 3.21
N VAL A 89 -9.10 6.02 2.91
CA VAL A 89 -8.33 6.79 3.91
C VAL A 89 -9.15 7.96 4.46
N ILE A 90 -9.92 8.65 3.60
CA ILE A 90 -10.81 9.74 4.02
C ILE A 90 -11.92 9.21 4.93
N ALA A 91 -12.52 8.07 4.59
CA ALA A 91 -13.59 7.47 5.39
C ALA A 91 -13.11 7.04 6.78
N GLU A 92 -11.92 6.44 6.88
CA GLU A 92 -11.31 6.07 8.16
C GLU A 92 -11.00 7.30 9.01
N SER A 93 -10.36 8.31 8.42
CA SER A 93 -10.02 9.57 9.09
C SER A 93 -11.27 10.27 9.63
N LYS A 94 -12.36 10.29 8.86
CA LYS A 94 -13.64 10.85 9.29
C LYS A 94 -14.20 10.12 10.51
N THR A 95 -14.11 8.79 10.53
CA THR A 95 -14.58 7.97 11.65
C THR A 95 -13.77 8.26 12.92
N ILE A 96 -12.45 8.36 12.80
CA ILE A 96 -11.56 8.71 13.92
C ILE A 96 -11.92 10.09 14.48
N LEU A 97 -12.08 11.10 13.61
CA LEU A 97 -12.44 12.45 14.04
C LEU A 97 -13.79 12.51 14.76
N GLN A 98 -14.80 11.80 14.26
CA GLN A 98 -16.11 11.70 14.91
C GLN A 98 -16.01 11.05 16.30
N ASN A 99 -15.19 10.01 16.45
CA ASN A 99 -14.97 9.37 17.75
C ASN A 99 -14.27 10.32 18.73
N ILE A 100 -13.27 11.07 18.27
CA ILE A 100 -12.59 12.10 19.08
C ILE A 100 -13.57 13.17 19.52
N GLU A 101 -14.43 13.66 18.61
CA GLU A 101 -15.44 14.67 18.93
C GLU A 101 -16.43 14.17 19.99
N ARG A 102 -16.93 12.95 19.85
CA ARG A 102 -17.78 12.30 20.87
C ARG A 102 -17.10 12.23 22.24
N LEU A 103 -15.83 11.83 22.27
CA LEU A 103 -15.06 11.75 23.53
C LEU A 103 -14.87 13.13 24.17
N LYS A 104 -14.63 14.18 23.38
CA LYS A 104 -14.53 15.55 23.89
C LYS A 104 -15.83 16.04 24.51
N HIS A 105 -16.99 15.59 24.02
CA HIS A 105 -18.29 15.94 24.60
C HIS A 105 -18.63 15.15 25.88
N LEU A 106 -17.88 14.09 26.19
CA LEU A 106 -18.05 13.25 27.39
C LEU A 106 -17.10 13.64 28.54
N SER A 107 -16.12 14.52 28.27
CA SER A 107 -15.18 15.07 29.25
C SER A 107 -15.58 16.48 29.67
#